data_AF-A0A0A9WVR6-F1
#
_entry.id   AF-A0A0A9WVR6-F1
#
_cell.length_a   1.000
_cell.length_b   1.000
_cell.length_c   1.000
_cell.angle_alpha   90.00
_cell.angle_beta   90.00
_cell.angle_gamma   90.00
#
_symmetry.space_group_name_H-M   'P 1'
#
loop_
_entity.id
_entity.type
_entity.pdbx_description
1 polymer ?
#
loop_
_entity_poly.entity_id
_entity_poly.type
_entity_poly.pdbx_seq_one_letter_code
_entity_poly.pdbx_strand_id
1 'polypeptide(L)'
;MANPSEFAREAFMNNILLVKALILLKPPQERDRATQWADLLSSHSSSAEEQSTKNEYLWYLLLVLQHGTLDSPPFNKPPPVAGALKPLSSILDKETYQQVLKGTKNEIYFHDTLKELHRRRVNRDQRKRTDDEYDYLDHTELTKEAQSCQRRVDPWDTAPADFLNNQPRPHQGATCYAAVFSDYGEEPN
;
A
#
# COMPACT_ATOMS: atom_id res chain seq x y z
N MET A 1 -15.76 -7.81 -13.16
CA MET A 1 -15.47 -8.58 -11.93
C MET A 1 -14.00 -8.94 -11.98
N ALA A 2 -13.19 -8.59 -10.97
CA ALA A 2 -11.76 -8.90 -10.97
C ALA A 2 -11.54 -10.42 -10.96
N ASN A 3 -10.53 -10.90 -11.68
CA ASN A 3 -10.19 -12.32 -11.71
C ASN A 3 -9.69 -12.76 -10.31
N PRO A 4 -10.21 -13.84 -9.70
CA PRO A 4 -9.76 -14.31 -8.39
C PRO A 4 -8.24 -14.54 -8.31
N SER A 5 -7.59 -14.92 -9.42
CA SER A 5 -6.14 -15.10 -9.49
C SER A 5 -5.36 -13.78 -9.44
N GLU A 6 -5.91 -12.73 -10.02
CA GLU A 6 -5.30 -11.39 -10.01
C GLU A 6 -5.34 -10.79 -8.60
N PHE A 7 -6.46 -10.98 -7.91
CA PHE A 7 -6.63 -10.53 -6.53
C PHE A 7 -5.66 -11.23 -5.57
N ALA A 8 -5.52 -12.55 -5.68
CA ALA A 8 -4.57 -13.31 -4.87
C ALA A 8 -3.12 -12.85 -5.10
N ARG A 9 -2.78 -12.52 -6.36
CA ARG A 9 -1.47 -11.99 -6.72
C ARG A 9 -1.24 -10.59 -6.12
N GLU A 10 -2.22 -9.70 -6.20
CA GLU A 10 -2.12 -8.35 -5.65
C GLU A 10 -1.97 -8.39 -4.12
N ALA A 11 -2.76 -9.22 -3.44
CA ALA A 11 -2.64 -9.42 -1.99
C ALA A 11 -1.25 -9.93 -1.60
N PHE A 12 -0.70 -10.89 -2.34
CA PHE A 12 0.66 -11.37 -2.13
C PHE A 12 1.71 -10.26 -2.29
N MET A 13 1.58 -9.43 -3.33
CA MET A 13 2.50 -8.31 -3.59
C MET A 13 2.43 -7.23 -2.50
N ASN A 14 1.23 -6.93 -2.00
CA ASN A 14 1.08 -5.99 -0.88
C ASN A 14 1.69 -6.56 0.41
N ASN A 15 1.46 -7.84 0.68
CA ASN A 15 1.98 -8.52 1.85
C ASN A 15 3.51 -8.60 1.84
N ILE A 16 4.15 -8.85 0.69
CA ILE A 16 5.62 -8.89 0.61
C ILE A 16 6.24 -7.50 0.82
N LEU A 17 5.61 -6.43 0.32
CA LEU A 17 6.05 -5.06 0.57
C LEU A 17 5.95 -4.70 2.05
N LEU A 18 4.85 -5.08 2.70
CA LEU A 18 4.67 -4.87 4.13
C LEU A 18 5.69 -5.65 4.96
N VAL A 19 5.98 -6.91 4.61
CA VAL A 19 7.06 -7.69 5.23
C VAL A 19 8.40 -6.95 5.11
N LYS A 20 8.77 -6.53 3.90
CA LYS A 20 10.04 -5.82 3.68
C LYS A 20 10.15 -4.55 4.51
N ALA A 21 9.06 -3.79 4.65
CA ALA A 21 9.02 -2.60 5.50
C ALA A 21 9.20 -2.95 7.00
N LEU A 22 8.51 -3.99 7.48
CA LEU A 22 8.61 -4.41 8.88
C LEU A 22 9.98 -5.00 9.23
N ILE A 23 10.64 -5.68 8.29
CA ILE A 23 12.00 -6.19 8.47
C ILE A 23 12.95 -5.05 8.84
N LEU A 24 12.86 -3.89 8.20
CA LEU A 24 13.76 -2.76 8.47
C LEU A 24 13.74 -2.30 9.93
N LEU A 25 12.64 -2.56 10.65
CA LEU A 25 12.45 -2.21 12.06
C LEU A 25 13.06 -3.23 13.03
N LYS A 26 13.51 -4.40 12.55
CA LYS A 26 14.06 -5.48 13.40
C LYS A 26 15.57 -5.29 13.66
N PRO A 27 16.13 -5.92 14.71
CA PRO A 27 17.56 -5.94 14.97
C PRO A 27 18.36 -6.56 13.80
N PRO A 28 19.63 -6.17 13.58
CA PRO A 28 20.45 -6.65 12.46
C PRO A 28 20.46 -8.17 12.28
N GLN A 29 20.61 -8.91 13.38
CA GLN A 29 20.65 -10.38 13.38
C GLN A 29 19.35 -11.01 12.86
N GLU A 30 18.21 -10.39 13.18
CA GLU A 30 16.88 -10.81 12.74
C GLU A 30 16.60 -10.39 11.30
N ARG A 31 17.11 -9.22 10.89
CA ARG A 31 16.92 -8.69 9.53
C ARG A 31 17.47 -9.60 8.46
N ASP A 32 18.70 -10.05 8.59
CA ASP A 32 19.34 -10.86 7.55
C ASP A 32 18.57 -12.16 7.30
N ARG A 33 18.12 -12.80 8.39
CA ARG A 33 17.34 -14.04 8.33
C ARG A 33 15.94 -13.80 7.74
N ALA A 34 15.26 -12.73 8.14
CA ALA A 34 13.95 -12.39 7.61
C ALA A 34 14.00 -11.99 6.14
N THR A 35 15.06 -11.28 5.72
CA THR A 35 15.30 -10.94 4.31
C THR A 35 15.48 -12.20 3.46
N GLN A 36 16.28 -13.17 3.92
CA GLN A 36 16.43 -14.45 3.22
C GLN A 36 15.09 -15.17 3.03
N TRP A 37 14.25 -15.18 4.07
CA TRP A 37 12.90 -15.75 3.97
C TRP A 37 12.02 -14.95 2.99
N ALA A 38 12.03 -13.62 3.05
CA ALA A 38 11.27 -12.78 2.13
C ALA A 38 11.71 -13.01 0.67
N ASP A 39 13.01 -13.15 0.42
CA ASP A 39 13.55 -13.42 -0.91
C ASP A 39 13.11 -14.80 -1.41
N LEU A 40 13.20 -15.85 -0.58
CA LEU A 40 12.69 -17.18 -0.93
C LEU A 40 11.19 -17.14 -1.23
N LEU A 41 10.39 -16.48 -0.40
CA LEU A 41 8.94 -16.42 -0.59
C LEU A 41 8.57 -15.63 -1.85
N SER A 42 9.33 -14.57 -2.18
CA SER A 42 9.12 -13.78 -3.41
C SER A 42 9.62 -14.46 -4.69
N SER A 43 10.35 -15.57 -4.58
CA SER A 43 10.86 -16.31 -5.73
C SER A 43 9.74 -16.90 -6.58
N HIS A 44 10.01 -17.09 -7.87
CA HIS A 44 9.07 -17.70 -8.81
C HIS A 44 8.56 -19.07 -8.31
N SER A 45 7.24 -19.28 -8.34
CA SER A 45 6.59 -20.55 -8.02
C SER A 45 6.24 -21.32 -9.28
N SER A 46 6.54 -22.62 -9.33
CA SER A 46 6.28 -23.46 -10.51
C SER A 46 4.85 -24.02 -10.52
N SER A 47 4.19 -24.08 -9.36
CA SER A 47 2.82 -24.59 -9.21
C SER A 47 1.94 -23.69 -8.35
N ALA A 48 0.61 -23.82 -8.52
CA ALA A 48 -0.37 -23.11 -7.70
C ALA A 48 -0.33 -23.56 -6.23
N GLU A 49 -0.02 -24.84 -5.98
CA GLU A 49 0.13 -25.39 -4.63
C GLU A 49 1.36 -24.81 -3.91
N GLU A 50 2.48 -24.67 -4.63
CA GLU A 50 3.67 -24.02 -4.13
C GLU A 50 3.39 -22.54 -3.78
N GLN A 51 2.68 -21.83 -4.67
CA GLN A 51 2.29 -20.45 -4.40
C GLN A 51 1.36 -20.34 -3.18
N SER A 52 0.39 -21.24 -3.05
CA SER A 52 -0.49 -21.28 -1.87
C SER A 52 0.31 -21.50 -0.59
N THR A 53 1.29 -22.40 -0.62
CA THR A 53 2.19 -22.64 0.50
C THR A 53 2.99 -21.38 0.84
N LYS A 54 3.58 -20.72 -0.16
CA LYS A 54 4.31 -19.45 0.05
C LYS A 54 3.41 -18.35 0.61
N ASN A 55 2.14 -18.28 0.20
CA ASN A 55 1.18 -17.33 0.75
C ASN A 55 0.94 -17.56 2.25
N GLU A 56 0.80 -18.82 2.68
CA GLU A 56 0.64 -19.15 4.10
C GLU A 56 1.88 -18.76 4.91
N TYR A 57 3.08 -19.07 4.39
CA TYR A 57 4.34 -18.65 5.02
C TYR A 57 4.48 -17.14 5.11
N LEU A 58 4.12 -16.42 4.05
CA LEU A 58 4.20 -14.96 4.03
C LEU A 58 3.30 -14.34 5.09
N TRP A 59 2.09 -14.86 5.26
CA TRP A 59 1.19 -14.39 6.31
C TRP A 59 1.74 -14.76 7.69
N TYR A 60 2.20 -15.99 7.89
CA TYR A 60 2.79 -16.31 9.18
C TYR A 60 4.01 -15.43 9.52
N LEU A 61 4.85 -15.10 8.52
CA LEU A 61 5.98 -14.19 8.70
C LEU A 61 5.52 -12.77 9.08
N LEU A 62 4.49 -12.24 8.44
CA LEU A 62 3.87 -10.96 8.79
C LEU A 62 3.39 -10.94 10.25
N LEU A 63 2.69 -11.99 10.72
CA LEU A 63 2.25 -12.10 12.12
C LEU A 63 3.43 -12.08 13.09
N VAL A 64 4.47 -12.85 12.78
CA VAL A 64 5.69 -12.92 13.59
C VAL A 64 6.41 -11.57 13.61
N LEU A 65 6.49 -10.87 12.49
CA LEU A 65 7.11 -9.55 12.42
C LEU A 65 6.32 -8.48 13.19
N GLN A 66 4.99 -8.52 13.15
CA GLN A 66 4.12 -7.56 13.82
C GLN A 66 4.04 -7.75 15.34
N HIS A 67 4.00 -9.01 15.79
CA HIS A 67 3.63 -9.31 17.18
C HIS A 67 4.69 -10.10 17.95
N GLY A 68 5.75 -10.60 17.29
CA GLY A 68 6.72 -11.50 17.90
C GLY A 68 8.17 -11.23 17.51
N THR A 69 9.01 -12.19 17.91
CA THR A 69 10.41 -12.33 17.52
C THR A 69 10.54 -13.48 16.52
N LEU A 70 11.57 -13.45 15.69
CA LEU A 70 11.87 -14.53 14.72
C LEU A 70 12.39 -15.83 15.38
N ASP A 71 12.12 -16.05 16.67
CA ASP A 71 12.54 -17.24 17.41
C ASP A 71 11.54 -18.39 17.28
N SER A 72 10.36 -18.15 16.71
CA SER A 72 9.40 -19.19 16.41
C SER A 72 9.79 -19.98 15.14
N PRO A 73 9.58 -21.30 15.11
CA PRO A 73 9.76 -22.07 13.88
C PRO A 73 8.73 -21.62 12.82
N PRO A 74 9.04 -21.66 11.52
CA PRO A 74 10.31 -22.08 10.91
C PRO A 74 11.36 -20.96 10.84
N PHE A 75 11.01 -19.73 11.20
CA PHE A 75 11.86 -18.56 11.00
C PHE A 75 13.01 -18.44 11.99
N ASN A 76 13.03 -19.28 13.02
CA ASN A 76 14.16 -19.46 13.91
C ASN A 76 15.41 -20.01 13.21
N LYS A 77 15.29 -20.48 11.97
CA LYS A 77 16.37 -20.98 11.13
C LYS A 77 16.37 -20.26 9.77
N PRO A 78 17.51 -20.24 9.04
CA PRO A 78 17.51 -19.77 7.66
C PRO A 78 16.59 -20.64 6.78
N PRO A 79 16.07 -20.07 5.68
CA PRO A 79 15.22 -20.81 4.75
C PRO A 79 15.98 -21.99 4.10
N PRO A 80 15.27 -23.06 3.69
CA PRO A 80 15.89 -24.16 2.96
C PRO A 80 16.42 -23.70 1.60
N VAL A 81 17.67 -24.10 1.27
CA VAL A 81 18.37 -23.70 0.03
C VAL A 81 17.89 -24.50 -1.18
N ALA A 82 17.39 -25.72 -0.98
CA ALA A 82 16.89 -26.60 -2.04
C ALA A 82 15.75 -27.49 -1.52
N GLY A 83 14.69 -27.61 -2.31
CA GLY A 83 13.53 -28.45 -2.03
C GLY A 83 12.24 -27.66 -1.81
N ALA A 84 11.09 -28.34 -1.99
CA ALA A 84 9.79 -27.75 -1.76
C ALA A 84 9.58 -27.41 -0.27
N LEU A 85 8.96 -26.26 -0.01
CA LEU A 85 8.56 -25.88 1.34
C LEU A 85 7.58 -26.90 1.91
N LYS A 86 7.83 -27.37 3.13
CA LYS A 86 6.88 -28.23 3.84
C LYS A 86 5.64 -27.41 4.22
N PRO A 87 4.43 -27.99 4.23
CA PRO A 87 3.23 -27.30 4.70
C PRO A 87 3.42 -26.78 6.14
N LEU A 88 2.98 -25.56 6.43
CA LEU A 88 3.11 -24.96 7.77
C LEU A 88 2.42 -25.80 8.85
N SER A 89 1.32 -26.48 8.50
CA SER A 89 0.58 -27.40 9.38
C SER A 89 1.43 -28.54 9.93
N SER A 90 2.53 -28.90 9.24
CA SER A 90 3.45 -29.95 9.66
C SER A 90 4.58 -29.44 10.57
N ILE A 91 4.76 -28.12 10.67
CA ILE A 91 5.84 -27.48 11.41
C ILE A 91 5.31 -26.84 12.69
N LEU A 92 4.16 -26.17 12.59
CA LEU A 92 3.53 -25.47 13.70
C LEU A 92 2.65 -26.41 14.50
N ASP A 93 2.50 -26.14 15.80
CA ASP A 93 1.47 -26.79 16.59
C ASP A 93 0.07 -26.41 16.07
N LYS A 94 -0.91 -27.25 16.41
CA LYS A 94 -2.28 -27.10 15.91
C LYS A 94 -2.92 -25.77 16.32
N GLU A 95 -2.62 -25.25 17.50
CA GLU A 95 -3.22 -24.01 18.00
C GLU A 95 -2.67 -22.81 17.24
N THR A 96 -1.34 -22.70 17.14
CA THR A 96 -0.63 -21.67 16.38
C THR A 96 -1.08 -21.69 14.92
N TYR A 97 -1.12 -22.87 14.28
CA TYR A 97 -1.57 -22.98 12.89
C TYR A 97 -3.02 -22.53 12.70
N GLN A 98 -3.92 -22.84 13.64
CA GLN A 98 -5.31 -22.36 13.58
C GLN A 98 -5.41 -20.84 13.74
N GLN A 99 -4.53 -20.19 14.49
CA GLN A 99 -4.49 -18.73 14.56
C GLN A 99 -4.08 -18.12 13.22
N VAL A 100 -3.07 -18.69 12.54
CA VAL A 100 -2.67 -18.27 11.18
C VAL A 100 -3.83 -18.42 10.20
N LEU A 101 -4.56 -19.54 10.27
CA LEU A 101 -5.76 -19.80 9.45
C LEU A 101 -6.96 -18.90 9.78
N LYS A 102 -7.05 -18.37 11.00
CA LYS A 102 -8.08 -17.41 11.40
C LYS A 102 -7.71 -15.99 10.95
N GLY A 103 -6.44 -15.62 11.04
CA GLY A 103 -5.92 -14.33 10.55
C GLY A 103 -6.11 -14.14 9.04
N THR A 104 -5.80 -15.18 8.25
CA THR A 104 -6.05 -15.26 6.80
C THR A 104 -7.53 -15.04 6.44
N LYS A 105 -8.46 -15.61 7.21
CA LYS A 105 -9.91 -15.45 6.96
C LYS A 105 -10.45 -14.09 7.39
N ASN A 106 -9.89 -13.50 8.45
CA ASN A 106 -10.32 -12.19 8.95
C ASN A 106 -9.84 -11.03 8.06
N GLU A 107 -8.73 -11.17 7.35
CA GLU A 107 -8.30 -10.19 6.33
C GLU A 107 -9.31 -10.04 5.19
N ILE A 108 -10.03 -11.11 4.83
CA ILE A 108 -11.11 -11.05 3.84
C ILE A 108 -12.19 -10.06 4.32
N TYR A 109 -12.53 -10.07 5.62
CA TYR A 109 -13.49 -9.13 6.21
C TYR A 109 -12.95 -7.70 6.33
N PHE A 110 -11.68 -7.53 6.68
CA PHE A 110 -11.07 -6.19 6.74
C PHE A 110 -10.98 -5.56 5.35
N HIS A 111 -10.68 -6.37 4.34
CA HIS A 111 -10.60 -5.93 2.95
C HIS A 111 -11.98 -5.62 2.35
N ASP A 112 -13.01 -6.41 2.66
CA ASP A 112 -14.40 -6.08 2.30
C ASP A 112 -14.85 -4.77 2.96
N THR A 113 -14.41 -4.54 4.20
CA THR A 113 -14.64 -3.27 4.91
C THR A 113 -13.92 -2.11 4.23
N LEU A 114 -12.66 -2.28 3.81
CA LEU A 114 -11.91 -1.25 3.07
C LEU A 114 -12.51 -0.97 1.69
N LYS A 115 -12.96 -2.01 0.97
CA LYS A 115 -13.70 -1.86 -0.30
C LYS A 115 -15.00 -1.10 -0.10
N GLU A 116 -15.76 -1.43 0.94
CA GLU A 116 -17.00 -0.73 1.27
C GLU A 116 -16.74 0.73 1.69
N LEU A 117 -15.67 1.00 2.44
CA LEU A 117 -15.26 2.36 2.79
C LEU A 117 -14.79 3.16 1.56
N HIS A 118 -14.04 2.56 0.65
CA HIS A 118 -13.62 3.20 -0.59
C HIS A 118 -14.84 3.50 -1.47
N ARG A 119 -15.76 2.54 -1.65
CA ARG A 119 -17.03 2.73 -2.35
C ARG A 119 -17.85 3.87 -1.75
N ARG A 120 -17.94 3.93 -0.42
CA ARG A 120 -18.62 5.03 0.30
C ARG A 120 -17.95 6.38 0.08
N ARG A 121 -16.62 6.44 0.02
CA ARG A 121 -15.87 7.66 -0.27
C ARG A 121 -16.15 8.14 -1.70
N VAL A 122 -16.00 7.26 -2.69
CA VAL A 122 -16.30 7.57 -4.10
C VAL A 122 -17.73 8.06 -4.28
N ASN A 123 -18.72 7.39 -3.66
CA ASN A 123 -20.12 7.82 -3.72
C ASN A 123 -20.37 9.17 -3.01
N ARG A 124 -19.63 9.46 -1.92
CA ARG A 124 -19.72 10.76 -1.24
C ARG A 124 -19.15 11.88 -2.10
N ASP A 125 -18.03 11.63 -2.78
CA ASP A 125 -17.41 12.60 -3.67
C ASP A 125 -18.25 12.84 -4.92
N GLN A 126 -18.95 11.81 -5.42
CA GLN A 126 -19.94 11.96 -6.49
C GLN A 126 -21.15 12.81 -6.07
N ARG A 127 -21.68 12.61 -4.86
CA ARG A 127 -22.76 13.46 -4.33
C ARG A 127 -22.32 14.90 -4.12
N LYS A 128 -21.10 15.12 -3.62
CA LYS A 128 -20.55 16.48 -3.51
C LYS A 128 -20.39 17.16 -4.86
N ARG A 129 -19.92 16.45 -5.89
CA ARG A 129 -19.84 17.01 -7.25
C ARG A 129 -21.20 17.41 -7.80
N THR A 130 -22.25 16.62 -7.55
CA THR A 130 -23.61 16.99 -8.00
C THR A 130 -24.18 18.19 -7.24
N ASP A 131 -23.83 18.35 -5.95
CA ASP A 131 -24.24 19.51 -5.15
C ASP A 131 -23.47 20.78 -5.59
N ASP A 132 -22.15 20.68 -5.82
CA ASP A 132 -21.31 21.78 -6.33
C ASP A 132 -21.68 22.19 -7.78
N GLU A 133 -22.12 21.24 -8.61
CA GLU A 133 -22.60 21.51 -9.98
C GLU A 133 -23.93 22.29 -9.97
N TYR A 134 -24.80 22.03 -8.99
CA TYR A 134 -26.03 22.81 -8.79
C TYR A 134 -25.73 24.23 -8.26
N ASP A 135 -24.74 24.39 -7.39
CA ASP A 135 -24.31 25.68 -6.84
C ASP A 135 -23.59 26.55 -7.90
N TYR A 136 -22.86 25.92 -8.83
CA TYR A 136 -22.21 26.63 -9.94
C TYR A 136 -23.22 27.22 -10.93
N LEU A 137 -24.33 26.51 -11.21
CA LEU A 137 -25.37 26.98 -12.12
C LEU A 137 -26.10 28.21 -11.55
N ASP A 138 -26.34 28.26 -10.25
CA ASP A 138 -27.00 29.39 -9.56
C ASP A 138 -26.13 30.66 -9.56
N HIS A 139 -24.79 30.51 -9.47
CA HIS A 139 -23.85 31.63 -9.52
C HIS A 139 -23.56 32.17 -10.93
N THR A 140 -23.73 31.37 -11.98
CA THR A 140 -23.55 31.83 -13.38
C THR A 140 -24.63 32.79 -13.87
N GLU A 141 -25.83 32.78 -13.27
CA GLU A 141 -26.88 33.74 -13.63
C GLU A 141 -26.65 35.13 -13.02
N LEU A 142 -25.98 35.21 -11.85
CA LEU A 142 -25.63 36.48 -11.19
C LEU A 142 -24.37 37.16 -11.74
N THR A 143 -23.43 36.41 -12.33
CA THR A 143 -22.12 36.96 -12.73
C THR A 143 -22.05 37.53 -14.14
N LYS A 144 -23.09 37.36 -14.97
CA LYS A 144 -23.16 37.99 -16.30
C LYS A 144 -23.26 39.52 -16.27
N GLU A 145 -23.57 40.11 -15.11
CA GLU A 145 -23.62 41.57 -14.93
C GLU A 145 -22.31 42.18 -14.39
N ALA A 146 -21.32 41.37 -13.96
CA ALA A 146 -20.12 41.86 -13.27
C ALA A 146 -18.81 41.78 -14.08
N GLN A 147 -18.80 41.20 -15.29
CA GLN A 147 -17.59 41.01 -16.11
C GLN A 147 -17.16 42.24 -16.91
N SER A 148 -17.00 43.39 -16.25
CA SER A 148 -16.46 44.60 -16.89
C SER A 148 -15.00 44.90 -16.53
N CYS A 149 -14.43 44.35 -15.45
CA CYS A 149 -13.07 44.72 -15.04
C CYS A 149 -12.36 43.57 -14.31
N GLN A 150 -11.44 42.86 -14.98
CA GLN A 150 -10.14 42.44 -14.40
C GLN A 150 -9.26 41.73 -15.45
N ARG A 151 -8.00 42.18 -15.54
CA ARG A 151 -6.96 41.62 -16.42
C ARG A 151 -6.55 40.24 -15.92
N ARG A 152 -6.48 39.27 -16.84
CA ARG A 152 -5.92 37.93 -16.60
C ARG A 152 -4.40 38.03 -16.45
N VAL A 153 -3.86 37.44 -15.39
CA VAL A 153 -2.44 37.10 -15.25
C VAL A 153 -2.34 35.60 -15.43
N ASP A 154 -1.51 35.13 -16.36
CA ASP A 154 -1.41 33.72 -16.69
C ASP A 154 -0.66 32.92 -15.60
N PRO A 155 -1.02 31.64 -15.35
CA PRO A 155 -0.66 30.93 -14.11
C PRO A 155 0.79 30.42 -14.01
N TRP A 156 1.60 30.60 -15.05
CA TRP A 156 2.85 29.85 -15.21
C TRP A 156 4.12 30.68 -14.96
N ASP A 157 3.99 31.95 -14.60
CA ASP A 157 5.12 32.89 -14.52
C ASP A 157 5.45 33.26 -13.06
N THR A 158 5.53 32.25 -12.18
CA THR A 158 5.84 32.47 -10.76
C THR A 158 7.28 32.02 -10.48
N ALA A 159 8.14 32.94 -10.02
CA ALA A 159 9.51 32.63 -9.65
C ALA A 159 9.55 31.58 -8.51
N PRO A 160 10.57 30.70 -8.44
CA PRO A 160 10.62 29.61 -7.45
C PRO A 160 10.50 30.06 -6.00
N ALA A 161 10.99 31.27 -5.66
CA ALA A 161 10.88 31.84 -4.33
C ALA A 161 9.42 32.10 -3.90
N ASP A 162 8.52 32.31 -4.87
CA ASP A 162 7.12 32.65 -4.64
C ASP A 162 6.18 31.43 -4.70
N PHE A 163 6.72 30.23 -4.99
CA PHE A 163 5.96 28.99 -5.10
C PHE A 163 5.18 28.64 -3.83
N LEU A 164 5.79 28.81 -2.65
CA LEU A 164 5.16 28.49 -1.37
C LEU A 164 4.00 29.45 -1.02
N ASN A 165 4.08 30.70 -1.48
CA ASN A 165 3.08 31.73 -1.19
C ASN A 165 1.85 31.60 -2.07
N ASN A 166 2.01 31.08 -3.29
CA ASN A 166 0.95 30.92 -4.28
C ASN A 166 0.40 29.48 -4.33
N GLN A 167 0.63 28.67 -3.29
CA GLN A 167 0.07 27.33 -3.25
C GLN A 167 -1.46 27.40 -3.17
N PRO A 168 -2.19 26.67 -4.04
CA PRO A 168 -3.63 26.54 -3.91
C PRO A 168 -3.93 25.85 -2.57
N ARG A 169 -4.67 26.54 -1.68
CA ARG A 169 -5.08 25.99 -0.39
C ARG A 169 -6.19 24.96 -0.62
N PRO A 170 -6.04 23.69 -0.25
CA PRO A 170 -7.11 22.72 -0.43
C PRO A 170 -8.25 23.02 0.54
N HIS A 171 -9.47 23.11 0.04
CA HIS A 171 -10.65 23.31 0.90
C HIS A 171 -11.04 22.03 1.69
N GLN A 172 -10.48 20.85 1.38
CA GLN A 172 -10.73 19.59 2.12
C GLN A 172 -9.55 18.58 2.03
N GLY A 173 -8.65 18.54 3.03
CA GLY A 173 -7.70 17.43 3.26
C GLY A 173 -6.19 17.75 3.10
N ALA A 174 -5.33 16.98 3.77
CA ALA A 174 -3.89 17.20 3.90
C ALA A 174 -3.07 16.68 2.70
N THR A 175 -2.04 17.43 2.30
CA THR A 175 -1.09 17.08 1.22
C THR A 175 0.20 16.48 1.79
N CYS A 176 0.71 15.43 1.15
CA CYS A 176 2.13 15.06 1.20
C CYS A 176 2.78 15.52 -0.11
N TYR A 177 3.73 16.45 -0.04
CA TYR A 177 4.65 16.72 -1.15
C TYR A 177 5.93 15.91 -0.90
N ALA A 178 6.23 14.95 -1.77
CA ALA A 178 7.57 14.38 -1.87
C ALA A 178 8.36 15.26 -2.84
N ALA A 179 9.32 16.03 -2.34
CA ALA A 179 10.29 16.70 -3.18
C ALA A 179 11.32 15.66 -3.64
N VAL A 180 11.35 15.35 -4.93
CA VAL A 180 12.47 14.63 -5.54
C VAL A 180 13.44 15.69 -6.03
N PHE A 181 14.39 16.09 -5.18
CA PHE A 181 15.61 16.72 -5.66
C PHE A 181 16.52 15.59 -6.14
N SER A 182 16.58 15.41 -7.45
CA SER A 182 17.59 14.57 -8.08
C SER A 182 18.76 15.47 -8.44
N ASP A 183 19.75 15.57 -7.55
CA ASP A 183 21.06 16.15 -7.89
C ASP A 183 21.81 15.12 -8.75
N TYR A 184 21.58 15.14 -10.06
CA TYR A 184 22.60 14.67 -11.00
C TYR A 184 23.59 15.81 -11.15
N GLY A 185 24.71 15.74 -10.42
CA GLY A 185 25.87 16.55 -10.72
C GLY A 185 26.40 16.16 -12.09
N GLU A 186 26.20 17.02 -13.08
CA GLU A 186 26.99 16.99 -14.31
C GLU A 186 28.43 17.38 -13.93
N GLU A 187 29.37 16.44 -14.05
CA GLU A 187 30.78 16.81 -14.03
C GLU A 187 31.10 17.61 -15.31
N PRO A 188 31.81 18.74 -15.20
CA PRO A 188 32.21 19.53 -16.36
C PRO A 188 33.36 18.82 -17.10
N ASN A 189 33.14 18.53 -18.39
CA ASN A 189 34.22 18.28 -19.36
C ASN A 189 34.80 19.61 -19.85
#